data_AF-A0A558HD27-F1
#
_entry.id   AF-A0A558HD27-F1
#
_cell.length_a   1.000
_cell.length_b   1.000
_cell.length_c   1.000
_cell.angle_alpha   90.00
_cell.angle_beta   90.00
_cell.angle_gamma   90.00
#
_symmetry.space_group_name_H-M   'P 1'
#
loop_
_entity.id
_entity.type
_entity.pdbx_description
1 polymer ?
#
loop_
_entity_poly.entity_id
_entity_poly.type
_entity_poly.pdbx_seq_one_letter_code
_entity_poly.pdbx_strand_id
1 'polypeptide(L)'
;VFDVYTPDILRCRKSGVLTGLPDAYGRGRIIGDYRRVALYGIDYLMKDKLAQFTSLQADLENGVNLEQTIRLREEIAEQHRALGQMKEMAAKYGYDISGPATNAQEAIQWTYFGYLAAVKSQNGAAMSFGRTSTFLDVYIERDLKAGKITEQEAQEMVDHLVMKLRMVRFLRTPEYDELFSGDPIWATESIGGMGLDGRTLVTKNSFRFLNTLYTMGPSPEPNMTILWSEKLPLNFKKFAAKVSIDTSSLQYENDDLMRPDFNNDDYAIACCVSPMIVGKQMQFFGARANLAKTMLYAINGGVDEKLKMQVGPKSEPIKGDVLNYDEVMERMDHFMDWLAKQYITALNII
;
A
#
# COMPACT_ATOMS: atom_id res chain seq x y z
N VAL A 1 -14.10 9.61 -14.45
CA VAL A 1 -12.89 9.39 -15.28
C VAL A 1 -13.23 9.39 -16.76
N PHE A 2 -13.99 8.42 -17.28
CA PHE A 2 -14.23 8.27 -18.72
C PHE A 2 -14.87 9.47 -19.42
N ASP A 3 -15.68 10.27 -18.74
CA ASP A 3 -16.27 11.51 -19.30
C ASP A 3 -15.23 12.61 -19.59
N VAL A 4 -14.06 12.55 -18.96
CA VAL A 4 -13.00 13.56 -19.07
C VAL A 4 -11.79 13.04 -19.86
N TYR A 5 -11.72 11.74 -20.14
CA TYR A 5 -10.65 11.14 -20.92
C TYR A 5 -10.59 11.67 -22.35
N THR A 6 -9.37 11.89 -22.82
CA THR A 6 -9.14 12.28 -24.21
C THR A 6 -9.22 11.06 -25.14
N PRO A 7 -9.57 11.26 -26.43
CA PRO A 7 -9.50 10.18 -27.41
C PRO A 7 -8.10 9.53 -27.51
N ASP A 8 -7.04 10.29 -27.26
CA ASP A 8 -5.66 9.82 -27.24
C ASP A 8 -5.39 8.83 -26.11
N ILE A 9 -5.86 9.13 -24.89
CA ILE A 9 -5.78 8.19 -23.74
C ILE A 9 -6.53 6.90 -24.07
N LEU A 10 -7.72 6.99 -24.66
CA LEU A 10 -8.51 5.82 -25.06
C LEU A 10 -7.80 4.98 -26.14
N ARG A 11 -7.10 5.60 -27.11
CA ARG A 11 -6.26 4.89 -28.07
C ARG A 11 -5.07 4.21 -27.40
N CYS A 12 -4.44 4.87 -26.42
CA CYS A 12 -3.34 4.29 -25.66
C CYS A 12 -3.79 3.07 -24.84
N ARG A 13 -4.98 3.15 -24.22
CA ARG A 13 -5.63 2.03 -23.53
C ARG A 13 -5.89 0.87 -24.47
N LYS A 14 -6.54 1.13 -25.61
CA LYS A 14 -6.90 0.09 -26.58
C LYS A 14 -5.69 -0.66 -27.15
N SER A 15 -4.59 0.06 -27.43
CA SER A 15 -3.37 -0.54 -27.99
C SER A 15 -2.49 -1.26 -26.98
N GLY A 16 -2.72 -1.05 -25.68
CA GLY A 16 -1.92 -1.64 -24.62
C GLY A 16 -0.59 -0.92 -24.35
N VAL A 17 -0.43 0.33 -24.82
CA VAL A 17 0.74 1.16 -24.46
C VAL A 17 0.55 1.81 -23.07
N LEU A 18 -0.69 2.15 -22.70
CA LEU A 18 -1.09 2.58 -21.36
C LEU A 18 -2.43 1.91 -21.00
N THR A 19 -2.38 0.77 -20.32
CA THR A 19 -3.55 -0.05 -19.98
C THR A 19 -3.51 -0.47 -18.52
N GLY A 20 -4.69 -0.76 -17.95
CA GLY A 20 -4.82 -1.19 -16.55
C GLY A 20 -4.51 -0.10 -15.54
N LEU A 21 -4.74 1.16 -15.88
CA LEU A 21 -4.71 2.27 -14.91
C LEU A 21 -5.90 2.12 -13.93
N PRO A 22 -5.86 2.77 -12.74
CA PRO A 22 -6.94 2.69 -11.75
C PRO A 22 -8.19 3.52 -12.10
N ASP A 23 -8.69 3.36 -13.33
CA ASP A 23 -9.91 3.98 -13.85
C ASP A 23 -11.16 3.09 -13.69
N ALA A 24 -10.98 1.80 -13.35
CA ALA A 24 -12.03 0.79 -13.24
C ALA A 24 -11.98 -0.02 -11.92
N TYR A 25 -11.12 0.36 -10.97
CA TYR A 25 -10.99 -0.25 -9.65
C TYR A 25 -10.46 0.78 -8.65
N GLY A 26 -10.65 0.56 -7.34
CA GLY A 26 -10.13 1.48 -6.32
C GLY A 26 -8.60 1.59 -6.38
N ARG A 27 -8.06 2.81 -6.32
CA ARG A 27 -6.61 3.04 -6.48
C ARG A 27 -5.71 2.32 -5.46
N GLY A 28 -6.18 2.14 -4.22
CA GLY A 28 -5.34 1.62 -3.13
C GLY A 28 -4.16 2.54 -2.83
N ARG A 29 -2.98 1.96 -2.51
CA ARG A 29 -1.73 2.70 -2.17
C ARG A 29 -1.87 3.69 -1.01
N ILE A 30 -2.72 3.34 -0.06
CA ILE A 30 -2.96 4.08 1.18
C ILE A 30 -2.88 3.08 2.32
N ILE A 31 -2.08 3.39 3.33
CA ILE A 31 -2.05 2.65 4.60
C ILE A 31 -2.56 3.59 5.69
N GLY A 32 -3.76 3.31 6.19
CA GLY A 32 -4.21 3.93 7.43
C GLY A 32 -3.32 3.47 8.58
N ASP A 33 -2.95 4.36 9.50
CA ASP A 33 -2.20 3.95 10.68
C ASP A 33 -3.15 3.27 11.69
N TYR A 34 -3.47 2.01 11.43
CA TYR A 34 -4.48 1.25 12.18
C TYR A 34 -4.10 1.05 13.65
N ARG A 35 -2.80 1.14 13.96
CA ARG A 35 -2.24 1.09 15.32
C ARG A 35 -2.81 2.19 16.22
N ARG A 36 -3.21 3.32 15.63
CA ARG A 36 -3.81 4.44 16.37
C ARG A 36 -5.11 4.06 17.08
N VAL A 37 -5.89 3.15 16.50
CA VAL A 37 -7.14 2.67 17.12
C VAL A 37 -6.82 1.93 18.42
N ALA A 38 -5.82 1.03 18.39
CA ALA A 38 -5.36 0.33 19.59
C ALA A 38 -4.71 1.28 20.61
N LEU A 39 -3.90 2.22 20.13
CA LEU A 39 -3.10 3.09 21.01
C LEU A 39 -3.93 4.14 21.74
N TYR A 40 -4.92 4.73 21.07
CA TYR A 40 -5.65 5.89 21.58
C TYR A 40 -7.16 5.68 21.76
N GLY A 41 -7.75 4.68 21.11
CA GLY A 41 -9.20 4.53 21.01
C GLY A 41 -9.83 5.53 20.05
N ILE A 42 -11.05 5.25 19.61
CA ILE A 42 -11.73 6.06 18.60
C ILE A 42 -12.07 7.47 19.11
N ASP A 43 -12.49 7.64 20.37
CA ASP A 43 -12.95 8.93 20.87
C ASP A 43 -11.83 9.97 20.91
N TYR A 44 -10.61 9.54 21.27
CA TYR A 44 -9.43 10.39 21.21
C TYR A 44 -9.14 10.84 19.76
N LEU A 45 -9.20 9.92 18.80
CA LEU A 45 -8.96 10.21 17.39
C LEU A 45 -10.02 11.14 16.79
N MET A 46 -11.29 10.98 17.20
CA MET A 46 -12.36 11.89 16.80
C MET A 46 -12.12 13.30 17.34
N LYS A 47 -11.73 13.43 18.61
CA LYS A 47 -11.36 14.72 19.19
C LYS A 47 -10.21 15.39 18.45
N ASP A 48 -9.16 14.63 18.10
CA ASP A 48 -8.04 15.11 17.29
C ASP A 48 -8.49 15.57 15.89
N LYS A 49 -9.36 14.81 15.22
CA LYS A 49 -9.91 15.21 13.92
C LYS A 49 -10.77 16.47 13.99
N LEU A 50 -11.54 16.66 15.06
CA LEU A 50 -12.29 17.90 15.28
C LEU A 50 -11.36 19.10 15.48
N ALA A 51 -10.23 18.93 16.16
CA ALA A 51 -9.21 19.97 16.30
C ALA A 51 -8.59 20.34 14.94
N GLN A 52 -8.23 19.34 14.12
CA GLN A 52 -7.72 19.54 12.76
C GLN A 52 -8.75 20.21 11.83
N PHE A 53 -10.03 19.87 11.96
CA PHE A 53 -11.09 20.54 11.23
C PHE A 53 -11.15 22.03 11.62
N THR A 54 -11.16 22.31 12.92
CA THR A 54 -11.26 23.68 13.45
C THR A 54 -10.03 24.52 13.06
N SER A 55 -8.83 23.94 13.01
CA SER A 55 -7.61 24.69 12.66
C SER A 55 -7.62 25.30 11.25
N LEU A 56 -8.48 24.80 10.35
CA LEU A 56 -8.61 25.31 8.98
C LEU A 56 -9.60 26.48 8.84
N GLN A 57 -10.24 26.90 9.93
CA GLN A 57 -11.28 27.95 9.87
C GLN A 57 -10.71 29.31 9.47
N ALA A 58 -9.55 29.70 10.02
CA ALA A 58 -8.95 30.99 9.71
C ALA A 58 -8.60 31.12 8.22
N ASP A 59 -8.03 30.08 7.60
CA ASP A 59 -7.72 30.09 6.17
C ASP A 59 -8.98 30.17 5.31
N LEU A 60 -10.04 29.47 5.72
CA LEU A 60 -11.33 29.49 5.04
C LEU A 60 -11.95 30.90 5.06
N GLU A 61 -12.04 31.52 6.22
CA GLU A 61 -12.65 32.84 6.41
C GLU A 61 -11.87 33.95 5.71
N ASN A 62 -10.54 33.80 5.61
CA ASN A 62 -9.66 34.76 4.95
C ASN A 62 -9.47 34.51 3.45
N GLY A 63 -10.12 33.50 2.87
CA GLY A 63 -10.00 33.19 1.44
C GLY A 63 -8.64 32.64 1.01
N VAL A 64 -7.85 32.09 1.93
CA VAL A 64 -6.53 31.53 1.66
C VAL A 64 -6.69 30.12 1.08
N ASN A 65 -6.21 29.89 -0.16
CA ASN A 65 -6.32 28.62 -0.88
C ASN A 65 -7.75 28.04 -0.83
N LEU A 66 -8.74 28.89 -1.15
CA LEU A 66 -10.15 28.67 -0.79
C LEU A 66 -10.67 27.28 -1.16
N GLU A 67 -10.48 26.82 -2.41
CA GLU A 67 -10.96 25.50 -2.85
C GLU A 67 -10.24 24.35 -2.13
N GLN A 68 -8.92 24.47 -1.92
CA GLN A 68 -8.13 23.45 -1.23
C GLN A 68 -8.54 23.34 0.24
N THR A 69 -8.79 24.49 0.90
CA THR A 69 -9.24 24.55 2.28
C THR A 69 -10.66 24.00 2.44
N ILE A 70 -11.58 24.32 1.51
CA ILE A 70 -12.94 23.74 1.48
C ILE A 70 -12.86 22.22 1.37
N ARG A 71 -12.12 21.72 0.37
CA ARG A 71 -11.94 20.28 0.14
C ARG A 71 -11.39 19.57 1.38
N LEU A 72 -10.31 20.10 1.97
CA LEU A 72 -9.67 19.47 3.12
C LEU A 72 -10.58 19.45 4.36
N ARG A 73 -11.37 20.50 4.59
CA ARG A 73 -12.35 20.54 5.69
C ARG A 73 -13.43 19.48 5.51
N GLU A 74 -13.97 19.33 4.31
CA GLU A 74 -14.94 18.28 3.99
C GLU A 74 -14.34 16.89 4.20
N GLU A 75 -13.14 16.64 3.68
CA GLU A 75 -12.43 15.36 3.86
C GLU A 75 -12.18 15.03 5.33
N ILE A 76 -11.81 16.00 6.18
CA ILE A 76 -11.62 15.78 7.63
C ILE A 76 -12.96 15.50 8.32
N ALA A 77 -14.05 16.15 7.90
CA ALA A 77 -15.38 15.87 8.44
C ALA A 77 -15.84 14.45 8.10
N GLU A 78 -15.60 13.98 6.86
CA GLU A 78 -15.81 12.58 6.47
C GLU A 78 -14.95 11.62 7.31
N GLN A 79 -13.67 11.94 7.54
CA GLN A 79 -12.79 11.14 8.39
C GLN A 79 -13.32 11.04 9.83
N HIS A 80 -13.79 12.13 10.41
CA HIS A 80 -14.42 12.14 11.73
C HIS A 80 -15.67 11.26 11.77
N ARG A 81 -16.54 11.35 10.75
CA ARG A 81 -17.73 10.50 10.64
C ARG A 81 -17.37 9.02 10.50
N ALA A 82 -16.38 8.71 9.67
CA ALA A 82 -15.90 7.36 9.46
C ALA A 82 -15.35 6.73 10.76
N LEU A 83 -14.63 7.50 11.59
CA LEU A 83 -14.22 7.04 12.92
C LEU A 83 -15.43 6.64 13.78
N GLY A 84 -16.49 7.43 13.80
CA GLY A 84 -17.75 7.06 14.46
C GLY A 84 -18.34 5.74 13.95
N GLN A 85 -18.35 5.54 12.64
CA GLN A 85 -18.82 4.29 12.00
C GLN A 85 -17.95 3.08 12.36
N MET A 86 -16.64 3.26 12.66
CA MET A 86 -15.80 2.16 13.16
C MET A 86 -16.30 1.64 14.52
N LYS A 87 -16.79 2.52 15.41
CA LYS A 87 -17.41 2.08 16.68
C LYS A 87 -18.67 1.27 16.43
N GLU A 88 -19.54 1.74 15.54
CA GLU A 88 -20.76 1.02 15.18
C GLU A 88 -20.45 -0.36 14.57
N MET A 89 -19.40 -0.43 13.73
CA MET A 89 -18.94 -1.69 13.17
C MET A 89 -18.45 -2.65 14.26
N ALA A 90 -17.56 -2.21 15.14
CA ALA A 90 -17.01 -3.03 16.21
C ALA A 90 -18.10 -3.49 17.21
N ALA A 91 -19.07 -2.62 17.51
CA ALA A 91 -20.19 -2.93 18.39
C ALA A 91 -21.05 -4.10 17.88
N LYS A 92 -21.14 -4.32 16.55
CA LYS A 92 -21.82 -5.50 15.97
C LYS A 92 -21.14 -6.82 16.33
N TYR A 93 -19.87 -6.78 16.73
CA TYR A 93 -19.11 -7.93 17.22
C TYR A 93 -19.06 -7.98 18.77
N GLY A 94 -19.77 -7.08 19.46
CA GLY A 94 -19.76 -7.00 20.92
C GLY A 94 -18.56 -6.26 21.51
N TYR A 95 -17.83 -5.48 20.71
CA TYR A 95 -16.66 -4.73 21.18
C TYR A 95 -16.93 -3.22 21.26
N ASP A 96 -16.49 -2.60 22.35
CA ASP A 96 -16.42 -1.15 22.48
C ASP A 96 -14.97 -0.69 22.30
N ILE A 97 -14.70 -0.03 21.18
CA ILE A 97 -13.38 0.51 20.81
C ILE A 97 -13.29 2.04 21.00
N SER A 98 -14.22 2.63 21.75
CA SER A 98 -14.20 4.07 22.07
C SER A 98 -12.91 4.46 22.79
N GLY A 99 -12.48 3.63 23.76
CA GLY A 99 -11.24 3.80 24.52
C GLY A 99 -10.03 3.02 23.97
N PRO A 100 -8.82 3.32 24.49
CA PRO A 100 -7.60 2.60 24.13
C PRO A 100 -7.65 1.11 24.49
N ALA A 101 -6.88 0.29 23.77
CA ALA A 101 -6.69 -1.12 24.11
C ALA A 101 -5.93 -1.29 25.43
N THR A 102 -6.43 -2.17 26.29
CA THR A 102 -5.93 -2.40 27.65
C THR A 102 -5.08 -3.64 27.80
N ASN A 103 -5.09 -4.56 26.82
CA ASN A 103 -4.37 -5.85 26.80
C ASN A 103 -3.94 -6.23 25.37
N ALA A 104 -3.16 -7.31 25.22
CA ALA A 104 -2.64 -7.79 23.94
C ALA A 104 -3.74 -8.17 22.95
N GLN A 105 -4.79 -8.86 23.43
CA GLN A 105 -5.93 -9.26 22.62
C GLN A 105 -6.65 -8.03 22.06
N GLU A 106 -6.93 -7.03 22.90
CA GLU A 106 -7.56 -5.78 22.49
C GLU A 106 -6.67 -5.01 21.51
N ALA A 107 -5.35 -4.94 21.73
CA ALA A 107 -4.47 -4.21 20.83
C ALA A 107 -4.46 -4.80 19.42
N ILE A 108 -4.43 -6.13 19.32
CA ILE A 108 -4.53 -6.87 18.06
C ILE A 108 -5.90 -6.63 17.42
N GLN A 109 -6.97 -6.82 18.19
CA GLN A 109 -8.34 -6.70 17.69
C GLN A 109 -8.69 -5.27 17.26
N TRP A 110 -8.20 -4.23 17.95
CA TRP A 110 -8.51 -2.82 17.68
C TRP A 110 -7.79 -2.37 16.43
N THR A 111 -6.51 -2.76 16.30
CA THR A 111 -5.74 -2.58 15.07
C THR A 111 -6.43 -3.24 13.89
N TYR A 112 -6.88 -4.50 14.05
CA TYR A 112 -7.62 -5.19 13.00
C TYR A 112 -8.97 -4.53 12.68
N PHE A 113 -9.70 -3.99 13.66
CA PHE A 113 -10.94 -3.23 13.37
C PHE A 113 -10.67 -1.97 12.54
N GLY A 114 -9.58 -1.25 12.79
CA GLY A 114 -9.16 -0.14 11.92
C GLY A 114 -8.97 -0.60 10.47
N TYR A 115 -8.26 -1.72 10.27
CA TYR A 115 -8.05 -2.30 8.95
C TYR A 115 -9.35 -2.85 8.32
N LEU A 116 -10.20 -3.50 9.11
CA LEU A 116 -11.47 -4.07 8.67
C LEU A 116 -12.41 -3.00 8.12
N ALA A 117 -12.45 -1.82 8.74
CA ALA A 117 -13.21 -0.69 8.23
C ALA A 117 -12.70 -0.22 6.86
N ALA A 118 -11.38 -0.24 6.63
CA ALA A 118 -10.79 0.10 5.34
C ALA A 118 -11.20 -0.91 4.26
N VAL A 119 -11.02 -2.21 4.49
CA VAL A 119 -11.38 -3.25 3.50
C VAL A 119 -12.88 -3.49 3.34
N LYS A 120 -13.72 -2.94 4.23
CA LYS A 120 -15.19 -2.92 4.06
C LYS A 120 -15.71 -1.73 3.26
N SER A 121 -14.92 -0.66 3.14
CA SER A 121 -15.34 0.57 2.48
C SER A 121 -14.63 0.82 1.16
N GLN A 122 -13.45 0.21 0.97
CA GLN A 122 -12.60 0.41 -0.20
C GLN A 122 -12.19 -0.94 -0.79
N ASN A 123 -12.09 -0.99 -2.12
CA ASN A 123 -11.63 -2.16 -2.89
C ASN A 123 -10.33 -1.85 -3.65
N GLY A 124 -9.41 -1.14 -2.98
CA GLY A 124 -8.12 -0.76 -3.53
C GLY A 124 -7.39 -1.93 -4.19
N ALA A 125 -6.59 -1.68 -5.24
CA ALA A 125 -5.76 -2.74 -5.82
C ALA A 125 -4.89 -3.39 -4.73
N ALA A 126 -4.24 -2.56 -3.91
CA ALA A 126 -3.51 -2.97 -2.72
C ALA A 126 -4.10 -2.36 -1.45
N MET A 127 -4.36 -3.20 -0.45
CA MET A 127 -4.88 -2.83 0.87
C MET A 127 -3.90 -3.32 1.96
N SER A 128 -2.78 -2.63 2.11
CA SER A 128 -1.68 -3.06 2.98
C SER A 128 -1.95 -2.82 4.46
N PHE A 129 -1.38 -3.68 5.33
CA PHE A 129 -1.62 -3.67 6.77
C PHE A 129 -0.69 -2.70 7.50
N GLY A 130 0.56 -2.53 7.04
CA GLY A 130 1.50 -1.52 7.52
C GLY A 130 2.72 -2.12 8.23
N ARG A 131 3.15 -1.49 9.33
CA ARG A 131 4.26 -1.93 10.19
C ARG A 131 3.76 -2.11 11.62
N THR A 132 3.13 -3.24 11.87
CA THR A 132 2.30 -3.48 13.06
C THR A 132 2.89 -4.51 14.02
N SER A 133 3.63 -5.49 13.51
CA SER A 133 4.17 -6.62 14.28
C SER A 133 4.95 -6.18 15.52
N THR A 134 5.92 -5.28 15.35
CA THR A 134 6.74 -4.71 16.45
C THR A 134 5.92 -3.83 17.39
N PHE A 135 4.92 -3.09 16.88
CA PHE A 135 4.01 -2.30 17.72
C PHE A 135 3.16 -3.20 18.63
N LEU A 136 2.60 -4.28 18.07
CA LEU A 136 1.78 -5.23 18.81
C LEU A 136 2.60 -6.01 19.86
N ASP A 137 3.90 -6.21 19.63
CA ASP A 137 4.78 -6.86 20.60
C ASP A 137 4.83 -6.11 21.94
N VAL A 138 4.66 -4.78 21.94
CA VAL A 138 4.65 -3.97 23.18
C VAL A 138 3.56 -4.44 24.13
N TYR A 139 2.37 -4.76 23.61
CA TYR A 139 1.25 -5.24 24.43
C TYR A 139 1.41 -6.71 24.81
N ILE A 140 1.88 -7.55 23.88
CA ILE A 140 2.13 -8.97 24.11
C ILE A 140 3.20 -9.15 25.20
N GLU A 141 4.34 -8.47 25.10
CA GLU A 141 5.42 -8.54 26.09
C GLU A 141 4.97 -8.07 27.47
N ARG A 142 4.17 -7.00 27.55
CA ARG A 142 3.62 -6.52 28.82
C ARG A 142 2.74 -7.60 29.48
N ASP A 143 1.87 -8.22 28.71
CA ASP A 143 0.92 -9.20 29.24
C ASP A 143 1.61 -10.53 29.59
N LEU A 144 2.62 -10.95 28.82
CA LEU A 144 3.51 -12.08 29.16
C LEU A 144 4.24 -11.83 30.48
N LYS A 145 4.85 -10.65 30.66
CA LYS A 145 5.57 -10.29 31.90
C LYS A 145 4.65 -10.21 33.11
N ALA A 146 3.38 -9.84 32.90
CA ALA A 146 2.37 -9.81 33.94
C ALA A 146 1.75 -11.20 34.22
N GLY A 147 2.15 -12.25 33.49
CA GLY A 147 1.58 -13.59 33.62
C GLY A 147 0.10 -13.68 33.22
N LYS A 148 -0.39 -12.76 32.40
CA LYS A 148 -1.79 -12.71 31.96
C LYS A 148 -2.08 -13.60 30.75
N ILE A 149 -1.05 -13.83 29.95
CA ILE A 149 -1.07 -14.72 28.79
C ILE A 149 0.18 -15.58 28.80
N THR A 150 0.09 -16.71 28.14
CA THR A 150 1.19 -17.62 27.80
C THR A 150 1.74 -17.29 26.42
N GLU A 151 2.92 -17.83 26.10
CA GLU A 151 3.50 -17.70 24.75
C GLU A 151 2.63 -18.39 23.68
N GLN A 152 1.94 -19.48 24.03
CA GLN A 152 1.02 -20.17 23.13
C GLN A 152 -0.20 -19.29 22.82
N GLU A 153 -0.82 -18.67 23.83
CA GLU A 153 -1.93 -17.74 23.62
C GLU A 153 -1.49 -16.51 22.81
N ALA A 154 -0.26 -16.02 23.02
CA ALA A 154 0.29 -14.95 22.21
C ALA A 154 0.41 -15.35 20.72
N GLN A 155 0.91 -16.55 20.42
CA GLN A 155 0.96 -17.06 19.06
C GLN A 155 -0.44 -17.28 18.48
N GLU A 156 -1.39 -17.81 19.26
CA GLU A 156 -2.78 -18.02 18.83
C GLU A 156 -3.44 -16.71 18.41
N MET A 157 -3.25 -15.63 19.17
CA MET A 157 -3.78 -14.30 18.81
C MET A 157 -3.17 -13.79 17.48
N VAL A 158 -1.87 -14.01 17.27
CA VAL A 158 -1.19 -13.64 16.01
C VAL A 158 -1.68 -14.51 14.85
N ASP A 159 -1.86 -15.81 15.08
CA ASP A 159 -2.41 -16.74 14.09
C ASP A 159 -3.83 -16.33 13.69
N HIS A 160 -4.70 -15.98 14.64
CA HIS A 160 -6.05 -15.52 14.36
C HIS A 160 -6.09 -14.19 13.61
N LEU A 161 -5.20 -13.25 13.92
CA LEU A 161 -5.04 -12.02 13.15
C LEU A 161 -4.64 -12.33 11.71
N VAL A 162 -3.55 -13.08 11.53
CA VAL A 162 -3.01 -13.42 10.21
C VAL A 162 -3.99 -14.26 9.40
N MET A 163 -4.74 -15.16 10.04
CA MET A 163 -5.84 -15.90 9.43
C MET A 163 -6.89 -14.95 8.86
N LYS A 164 -7.25 -13.86 9.56
CA LYS A 164 -8.18 -12.88 9.00
C LYS A 164 -7.60 -12.10 7.82
N LEU A 165 -6.30 -11.80 7.84
CA LEU A 165 -5.62 -11.19 6.68
C LEU A 165 -5.63 -12.13 5.46
N ARG A 166 -5.50 -13.45 5.67
CA ARG A 166 -5.64 -14.49 4.62
C ARG A 166 -7.03 -14.55 3.98
N MET A 167 -8.06 -14.03 4.66
CA MET A 167 -9.47 -14.14 4.28
C MET A 167 -10.03 -12.89 3.59
N VAL A 168 -9.27 -11.80 3.48
CA VAL A 168 -9.73 -10.59 2.77
C VAL A 168 -9.95 -10.91 1.30
N ARG A 169 -11.09 -10.52 0.74
CA ARG A 169 -11.45 -10.74 -0.67
C ARG A 169 -12.18 -9.54 -1.25
N PHE A 170 -11.99 -9.34 -2.54
CA PHE A 170 -12.68 -8.32 -3.32
C PHE A 170 -13.27 -8.94 -4.58
N LEU A 171 -14.47 -8.51 -4.96
CA LEU A 171 -15.05 -8.88 -6.25
C LEU A 171 -14.25 -8.19 -7.38
N ARG A 172 -13.72 -8.99 -8.31
CA ARG A 172 -12.90 -8.52 -9.44
C ARG A 172 -13.47 -9.03 -10.77
N THR A 173 -13.23 -8.28 -11.84
CA THR A 173 -13.58 -8.67 -13.21
C THR A 173 -12.51 -9.60 -13.80
N PRO A 174 -12.82 -10.34 -14.89
CA PRO A 174 -11.80 -11.11 -15.61
C PRO A 174 -10.63 -10.24 -16.13
N GLU A 175 -10.91 -9.01 -16.60
CA GLU A 175 -9.86 -8.06 -17.03
C GLU A 175 -8.91 -7.71 -15.87
N TYR A 176 -9.44 -7.58 -14.65
CA TYR A 176 -8.60 -7.33 -13.47
C TYR A 176 -7.71 -8.55 -13.16
N ASP A 177 -8.22 -9.77 -13.26
CA ASP A 177 -7.44 -10.99 -13.00
C ASP A 177 -6.31 -11.19 -14.02
N GLU A 178 -6.49 -10.78 -15.28
CA GLU A 178 -5.41 -10.77 -16.27
C GLU A 178 -4.31 -9.73 -15.95
N LEU A 179 -4.67 -8.60 -15.34
CA LEU A 179 -3.73 -7.55 -14.93
C LEU A 179 -3.03 -7.88 -13.59
N PHE A 180 -3.77 -8.48 -12.67
CA PHE A 180 -3.41 -8.75 -11.28
C PHE A 180 -3.84 -10.18 -10.90
N SER A 181 -3.14 -11.17 -11.46
CA SER A 181 -3.49 -12.58 -11.33
C SER A 181 -3.26 -13.15 -9.92
N GLY A 182 -4.03 -14.17 -9.56
CA GLY A 182 -3.81 -14.96 -8.34
C GLY A 182 -4.57 -14.45 -7.13
N ASP A 183 -5.68 -13.73 -7.35
CA ASP A 183 -6.54 -13.16 -6.30
C ASP A 183 -5.79 -12.31 -5.25
N PRO A 184 -4.91 -11.37 -5.67
CA PRO A 184 -4.05 -10.65 -4.74
C PRO A 184 -4.80 -9.55 -3.97
N ILE A 185 -4.37 -9.33 -2.72
CA ILE A 185 -4.86 -8.25 -1.85
C ILE A 185 -3.74 -7.26 -1.50
N TRP A 186 -2.51 -7.75 -1.43
CA TRP A 186 -1.35 -7.07 -0.86
C TRP A 186 -1.65 -6.54 0.53
N ALA A 187 -2.05 -7.44 1.45
CA ALA A 187 -2.16 -7.17 2.88
C ALA A 187 -0.75 -7.10 3.50
N THR A 188 0.08 -6.20 2.97
CA THR A 188 1.52 -6.12 3.23
C THR A 188 1.81 -5.73 4.67
N GLU A 189 2.64 -6.53 5.34
CA GLU A 189 3.12 -6.30 6.69
C GLU A 189 4.65 -6.16 6.66
N SER A 190 5.16 -5.02 7.13
CA SER A 190 6.58 -4.69 7.19
C SER A 190 7.15 -5.14 8.54
N ILE A 191 8.14 -6.04 8.50
CA ILE A 191 8.63 -6.77 9.68
C ILE A 191 10.11 -6.47 9.90
N GLY A 192 10.48 -6.17 11.15
CA GLY A 192 11.87 -5.98 11.55
C GLY A 192 12.41 -4.59 11.20
N GLY A 193 13.56 -4.53 10.54
CA GLY A 193 14.32 -3.29 10.28
C GLY A 193 15.17 -2.83 11.48
N MET A 194 15.80 -1.67 11.32
CA MET A 194 16.60 -1.01 12.35
C MET A 194 15.97 0.33 12.73
N GLY A 195 16.22 0.80 13.94
CA GLY A 195 15.89 2.15 14.39
C GLY A 195 16.94 3.16 13.93
N LEU A 196 16.59 4.45 13.89
CA LEU A 196 17.55 5.53 13.67
C LEU A 196 18.59 5.61 14.78
N ASP A 197 18.25 5.13 15.98
CA ASP A 197 19.14 5.02 17.14
C ASP A 197 20.12 3.82 17.06
N GLY A 198 20.05 3.01 16.00
CA GLY A 198 20.93 1.87 15.77
C GLY A 198 20.49 0.56 16.40
N ARG A 199 19.43 0.52 17.24
CA ARG A 199 18.90 -0.74 17.76
C ARG A 199 18.03 -1.42 16.72
N THR A 200 17.88 -2.75 16.80
CA THR A 200 16.97 -3.46 15.91
C THR A 200 15.51 -3.21 16.29
N LEU A 201 14.63 -3.16 15.29
CA LEU A 201 13.18 -3.19 15.47
C LEU A 201 12.60 -4.60 15.33
N VAL A 202 13.45 -5.63 15.21
CA VAL A 202 13.07 -7.03 15.36
C VAL A 202 12.67 -7.31 16.81
N THR A 203 11.52 -7.95 16.99
CA THR A 203 11.01 -8.39 18.30
C THR A 203 10.61 -9.86 18.27
N LYS A 204 10.12 -10.41 19.39
CA LYS A 204 9.55 -11.78 19.38
C LYS A 204 8.37 -11.86 18.43
N ASN A 205 7.54 -10.83 18.34
CA ASN A 205 6.41 -10.83 17.41
C ASN A 205 6.84 -10.87 15.93
N SER A 206 8.03 -10.39 15.58
CA SER A 206 8.59 -10.59 14.23
C SER A 206 8.73 -12.08 13.90
N PHE A 207 9.12 -12.89 14.87
CA PHE A 207 9.16 -14.35 14.71
C PHE A 207 7.76 -14.96 14.72
N ARG A 208 6.85 -14.51 15.59
CA ARG A 208 5.46 -15.02 15.64
C ARG A 208 4.72 -14.83 14.30
N PHE A 209 4.90 -13.69 13.65
CA PHE A 209 4.34 -13.44 12.31
C PHE A 209 4.90 -14.42 11.27
N LEU A 210 6.22 -14.60 11.20
CA LEU A 210 6.82 -15.60 10.29
C LEU A 210 6.41 -17.03 10.64
N ASN A 211 6.21 -17.32 11.93
CA ASN A 211 5.80 -18.62 12.43
C ASN A 211 4.39 -19.02 11.97
N THR A 212 3.56 -18.05 11.55
CA THR A 212 2.25 -18.34 10.94
C THR A 212 2.34 -19.20 9.67
N LEU A 213 3.49 -19.18 8.98
CA LEU A 213 3.77 -20.05 7.85
C LEU A 213 4.07 -21.51 8.25
N TYR A 214 4.30 -21.77 9.53
CA TYR A 214 4.43 -23.11 10.09
C TYR A 214 3.18 -23.55 10.83
N THR A 215 2.57 -22.68 11.65
CA THR A 215 1.35 -23.02 12.41
C THR A 215 0.14 -23.22 11.51
N MET A 216 0.05 -22.46 10.41
CA MET A 216 -1.06 -22.51 9.44
C MET A 216 -0.60 -22.82 8.01
N GLY A 217 0.66 -23.22 7.83
CA GLY A 217 1.24 -23.51 6.52
C GLY A 217 1.49 -22.28 5.61
N PRO A 218 2.14 -22.48 4.45
CA PRO A 218 2.41 -21.43 3.47
C PRO A 218 1.14 -20.71 3.00
N SER A 219 1.24 -19.41 2.74
CA SER A 219 0.13 -18.60 2.26
C SER A 219 0.64 -17.37 1.52
N PRO A 220 -0.03 -16.93 0.44
CA PRO A 220 0.34 -15.71 -0.29
C PRO A 220 0.07 -14.44 0.51
N GLU A 221 -0.96 -14.44 1.37
CA GLU A 221 -1.31 -13.33 2.24
C GLU A 221 -1.13 -13.70 3.72
N PRO A 222 -0.85 -12.74 4.62
CA PRO A 222 -0.42 -11.38 4.31
C PRO A 222 0.92 -11.39 3.57
N ASN A 223 1.12 -10.42 2.68
CA ASN A 223 2.41 -10.22 2.02
C ASN A 223 3.49 -9.77 3.04
N MET A 224 4.18 -10.74 3.65
CA MET A 224 5.17 -10.49 4.70
C MET A 224 6.49 -10.00 4.11
N THR A 225 6.85 -8.77 4.46
CA THR A 225 8.01 -8.06 3.95
C THR A 225 9.05 -7.86 5.03
N ILE A 226 10.22 -8.47 4.86
CA ILE A 226 11.35 -8.28 5.75
C ILE A 226 12.06 -6.98 5.38
N LEU A 227 12.08 -6.02 6.30
CA LEU A 227 12.91 -4.82 6.18
C LEU A 227 14.36 -5.21 6.50
N TRP A 228 15.12 -5.51 5.45
CA TRP A 228 16.43 -6.11 5.52
C TRP A 228 17.52 -5.08 5.77
N SER A 229 18.38 -5.35 6.75
CA SER A 229 19.60 -4.58 7.01
C SER A 229 20.77 -5.51 7.30
N GLU A 230 21.96 -5.09 6.91
CA GLU A 230 23.23 -5.74 7.29
C GLU A 230 23.41 -5.79 8.81
N LYS A 231 22.78 -4.89 9.56
CA LYS A 231 22.85 -4.82 11.04
C LYS A 231 21.77 -5.63 11.76
N LEU A 232 20.86 -6.30 11.04
CA LEU A 232 19.87 -7.19 11.68
C LEU A 232 20.55 -8.30 12.50
N PRO A 233 19.95 -8.75 13.62
CA PRO A 233 20.43 -9.90 14.36
C PRO A 233 20.57 -11.14 13.47
N LEU A 234 21.73 -11.81 13.53
CA LEU A 234 22.03 -12.98 12.70
C LEU A 234 20.98 -14.09 12.86
N ASN A 235 20.44 -14.27 14.06
CA ASN A 235 19.39 -15.26 14.32
C ASN A 235 18.11 -14.97 13.52
N PHE A 236 17.70 -13.70 13.43
CA PHE A 236 16.53 -13.33 12.64
C PHE A 236 16.80 -13.47 11.14
N LYS A 237 18.00 -13.06 10.67
CA LYS A 237 18.40 -13.27 9.26
C LYS A 237 18.33 -14.75 8.86
N LYS A 238 18.90 -15.63 9.69
CA LYS A 238 18.88 -17.08 9.45
C LYS A 238 17.46 -17.64 9.49
N PHE A 239 16.63 -17.18 10.42
CA PHE A 239 15.24 -17.64 10.52
C PHE A 239 14.40 -17.18 9.31
N ALA A 240 14.50 -15.92 8.90
CA ALA A 240 13.85 -15.42 7.69
C ALA A 240 14.28 -16.22 6.44
N ALA A 241 15.60 -16.43 6.27
CA ALA A 241 16.12 -17.25 5.18
C ALA A 241 15.59 -18.70 5.23
N LYS A 242 15.51 -19.28 6.43
CA LYS A 242 14.94 -20.62 6.62
C LYS A 242 13.47 -20.69 6.20
N VAL A 243 12.67 -19.71 6.62
CA VAL A 243 11.25 -19.59 6.22
C VAL A 243 11.12 -19.41 4.70
N SER A 244 11.98 -18.61 4.07
CA SER A 244 12.01 -18.49 2.61
C SER A 244 12.32 -19.81 1.91
N ILE A 245 13.32 -20.57 2.39
CA ILE A 245 13.65 -21.90 1.84
C ILE A 245 12.46 -22.85 1.97
N ASP A 246 11.80 -22.85 3.12
CA ASP A 246 10.75 -23.82 3.43
C ASP A 246 9.41 -23.47 2.76
N THR A 247 9.16 -22.20 2.40
CA THR A 247 7.81 -21.74 2.03
C THR A 247 7.75 -20.85 0.80
N SER A 248 8.85 -20.23 0.39
CA SER A 248 8.89 -19.22 -0.69
C SER A 248 7.85 -18.10 -0.54
N SER A 249 7.42 -17.79 0.68
CA SER A 249 6.29 -16.89 0.96
C SER A 249 6.69 -15.53 1.57
N LEU A 250 7.98 -15.15 1.48
CA LEU A 250 8.51 -13.89 2.03
C LEU A 250 9.15 -13.05 0.93
N GLN A 251 9.07 -11.73 1.07
CA GLN A 251 9.86 -10.77 0.28
C GLN A 251 10.79 -9.94 1.18
N TYR A 252 11.82 -9.33 0.58
CA TYR A 252 12.85 -8.57 1.28
C TYR A 252 13.04 -7.21 0.62
N GLU A 253 13.07 -6.15 1.42
CA GLU A 253 13.32 -4.79 0.95
C GLU A 253 14.37 -4.10 1.81
N ASN A 254 15.16 -3.22 1.19
CA ASN A 254 16.39 -2.71 1.76
C ASN A 254 16.15 -1.57 2.78
N ASP A 255 16.19 -1.91 4.06
CA ASP A 255 16.09 -0.94 5.17
C ASP A 255 17.32 -0.05 5.29
N ASP A 256 18.50 -0.54 4.91
CA ASP A 256 19.72 0.29 4.90
C ASP A 256 19.67 1.39 3.82
N LEU A 257 18.78 1.26 2.84
CA LEU A 257 18.50 2.30 1.84
C LEU A 257 17.34 3.20 2.26
N MET A 258 16.17 2.61 2.52
CA MET A 258 14.93 3.38 2.68
C MET A 258 14.88 4.18 3.99
N ARG A 259 15.36 3.61 5.11
CA ARG A 259 15.32 4.31 6.40
C ARG A 259 16.19 5.57 6.41
N PRO A 260 17.44 5.56 5.89
CA PRO A 260 18.22 6.78 5.73
C PRO A 260 17.60 7.79 4.75
N ASP A 261 17.04 7.32 3.63
CA ASP A 261 16.39 8.19 2.64
C ASP A 261 15.20 8.97 3.23
N PHE A 262 14.35 8.29 4.01
CA PHE A 262 13.26 8.96 4.74
C PHE A 262 13.71 9.71 5.99
N ASN A 263 14.93 9.45 6.48
CA ASN A 263 15.35 9.77 7.85
C ASN A 263 14.26 9.41 8.88
N ASN A 264 13.70 8.20 8.73
CA ASN A 264 12.56 7.73 9.51
C ASN A 264 12.59 6.20 9.67
N ASP A 265 12.34 5.70 10.88
CA ASP A 265 12.29 4.28 11.20
C ASP A 265 10.86 3.72 11.39
N ASP A 266 9.83 4.51 11.07
CA ASP A 266 8.40 4.14 11.10
C ASP A 266 7.74 4.27 9.71
N TYR A 267 8.47 3.87 8.67
CA TYR A 267 7.89 3.64 7.34
C TYR A 267 7.40 2.19 7.18
N ALA A 268 6.45 2.00 6.26
CA ALA A 268 5.95 0.70 5.83
C ALA A 268 5.92 0.60 4.31
N ILE A 269 5.87 -0.63 3.81
CA ILE A 269 5.70 -0.92 2.39
C ILE A 269 4.21 -1.02 2.05
N ALA A 270 3.76 -0.21 1.10
CA ALA A 270 2.45 -0.36 0.47
C ALA A 270 2.55 -1.15 -0.83
N CYS A 271 1.57 -2.02 -1.05
CA CYS A 271 1.52 -2.91 -2.21
C CYS A 271 2.77 -3.81 -2.24
N CYS A 272 3.51 -3.81 -3.34
CA CYS A 272 4.68 -4.66 -3.52
C CYS A 272 5.95 -4.05 -2.91
N VAL A 273 6.31 -2.81 -3.27
CA VAL A 273 7.67 -2.26 -3.04
C VAL A 273 7.69 -0.73 -2.84
N SER A 274 6.59 -0.15 -2.37
CA SER A 274 6.45 1.31 -2.33
C SER A 274 6.40 1.84 -0.91
N PRO A 275 7.52 2.38 -0.41
CA PRO A 275 7.59 2.80 0.98
C PRO A 275 6.82 4.10 1.22
N MET A 276 6.28 4.22 2.43
CA MET A 276 5.64 5.44 2.93
C MET A 276 5.80 5.56 4.44
N ILE A 277 5.98 6.78 4.96
CA ILE A 277 5.92 7.04 6.39
C ILE A 277 4.47 6.84 6.88
N VAL A 278 4.28 5.93 7.85
CA VAL A 278 2.96 5.46 8.26
C VAL A 278 2.10 6.60 8.80
N GLY A 279 0.89 6.76 8.25
CA GLY A 279 -0.06 7.78 8.67
C GLY A 279 0.36 9.23 8.38
N LYS A 280 1.40 9.44 7.55
CA LYS A 280 1.91 10.76 7.15
C LYS A 280 2.13 10.91 5.64
N GLN A 281 2.13 9.80 4.89
CA GLN A 281 2.30 9.77 3.45
C GLN A 281 1.33 8.78 2.79
N MET A 282 1.04 8.99 1.52
CA MET A 282 0.31 8.09 0.63
C MET A 282 0.79 8.27 -0.81
N GLN A 283 0.43 7.38 -1.74
CA GLN A 283 0.72 7.57 -3.16
C GLN A 283 -0.56 7.57 -4.00
N PHE A 284 -0.56 8.36 -5.07
CA PHE A 284 -1.52 8.17 -6.16
C PHE A 284 -1.01 7.07 -7.09
N PHE A 285 -1.71 5.93 -7.09
CA PHE A 285 -1.32 4.75 -7.83
C PHE A 285 -1.42 4.98 -9.34
N GLY A 286 -0.37 4.65 -10.08
CA GLY A 286 -0.33 4.82 -11.54
C GLY A 286 -0.51 3.55 -12.37
N ALA A 287 -0.45 2.37 -11.76
CA ALA A 287 -0.13 1.13 -12.48
C ALA A 287 1.21 1.24 -13.23
N ARG A 288 1.26 0.94 -14.54
CA ARG A 288 2.50 0.93 -15.34
C ARG A 288 2.27 1.31 -16.79
N ALA A 289 3.31 1.85 -17.43
CA ALA A 289 3.36 2.11 -18.87
C ALA A 289 4.20 1.07 -19.61
N ASN A 290 3.85 0.76 -20.86
CA ASN A 290 4.55 -0.24 -21.66
C ASN A 290 5.70 0.38 -22.48
N LEU A 291 6.88 0.47 -21.85
CA LEU A 291 8.08 1.07 -22.46
C LEU A 291 8.56 0.30 -23.70
N ALA A 292 8.36 -1.02 -23.75
CA ALA A 292 8.72 -1.82 -24.92
C ALA A 292 7.87 -1.45 -26.16
N LYS A 293 6.56 -1.27 -25.98
CA LYS A 293 5.68 -0.82 -27.08
C LYS A 293 6.01 0.61 -27.53
N THR A 294 6.43 1.49 -26.61
CA THR A 294 6.93 2.83 -26.95
C THR A 294 8.11 2.78 -27.92
N MET A 295 9.05 1.84 -27.73
CA MET A 295 10.16 1.62 -28.67
C MET A 295 9.67 1.18 -30.06
N LEU A 296 8.68 0.29 -30.13
CA LEU A 296 8.08 -0.10 -31.41
C LEU A 296 7.39 1.07 -32.10
N TYR A 297 6.78 1.99 -31.34
CA TYR A 297 6.18 3.21 -31.90
C TYR A 297 7.23 4.16 -32.44
N ALA A 298 8.38 4.28 -31.76
CA ALA A 298 9.51 5.08 -32.24
C ALA A 298 10.01 4.60 -33.61
N ILE A 299 10.11 3.28 -33.80
CA ILE A 299 10.51 2.67 -35.07
C ILE A 299 9.41 2.85 -36.14
N ASN A 300 8.15 2.63 -35.78
CA ASN A 300 7.01 2.60 -36.72
C ASN A 300 6.29 3.95 -36.91
N GLY A 301 6.88 5.08 -36.50
CA GLY A 301 6.29 6.40 -36.70
C GLY A 301 4.97 6.63 -35.94
N GLY A 302 4.82 5.99 -34.78
CA GLY A 302 3.65 6.08 -33.91
C GLY A 302 2.44 5.23 -34.31
N VAL A 303 2.58 4.41 -35.36
CA VAL A 303 1.57 3.43 -35.76
C VAL A 303 1.75 2.14 -34.94
N ASP A 304 0.66 1.65 -34.37
CA ASP A 304 0.68 0.39 -33.62
C ASP A 304 0.94 -0.80 -34.54
N GLU A 305 1.91 -1.63 -34.16
CA GLU A 305 2.42 -2.72 -34.98
C GLU A 305 1.40 -3.85 -35.19
N LYS A 306 0.38 -3.96 -34.32
CA LYS A 306 -0.62 -5.03 -34.33
C LYS A 306 -1.98 -4.56 -34.84
N LEU A 307 -2.46 -3.42 -34.36
CA LEU A 307 -3.75 -2.80 -34.71
C LEU A 307 -3.67 -1.95 -35.98
N LYS A 308 -2.47 -1.61 -36.45
CA LYS A 308 -2.24 -0.81 -37.66
C LYS A 308 -2.93 0.56 -37.65
N MET A 309 -3.15 1.13 -36.46
CA MET A 309 -3.75 2.45 -36.27
C MET A 309 -2.72 3.45 -35.74
N GLN A 310 -2.90 4.74 -36.05
CA GLN A 310 -2.10 5.80 -35.45
C GLN A 310 -2.46 5.93 -33.96
N VAL A 311 -1.48 5.73 -33.08
CA VAL A 311 -1.65 5.88 -31.61
C VAL A 311 -0.76 6.99 -31.10
N GLY A 312 0.56 6.87 -31.33
CA GLY A 312 1.53 7.91 -31.01
C GLY A 312 1.53 9.05 -32.03
N PRO A 313 2.34 10.10 -31.81
CA PRO A 313 2.46 11.23 -32.72
C PRO A 313 2.91 10.74 -34.11
N LYS A 314 2.20 11.19 -35.16
CA LYS A 314 2.51 10.84 -36.54
C LYS A 314 3.89 11.41 -36.91
N SER A 315 4.77 10.52 -37.32
CA SER A 315 6.11 10.88 -37.79
C SER A 315 6.61 9.84 -38.78
N GLU A 316 7.69 10.11 -39.51
CA GLU A 316 8.24 9.13 -40.44
C GLU A 316 8.81 7.92 -39.65
N PRO A 317 8.50 6.69 -40.10
CA PRO A 317 9.13 5.49 -39.56
C PRO A 317 10.58 5.39 -40.05
N ILE A 318 11.40 4.65 -39.32
CA ILE A 318 12.78 4.36 -39.72
C ILE A 318 12.75 3.63 -41.08
N LYS A 319 13.56 4.11 -42.02
CA LYS A 319 13.66 3.56 -43.40
C LYS A 319 14.92 2.74 -43.64
N GLY A 320 15.87 2.79 -42.70
CA GLY A 320 17.09 2.00 -42.75
C GLY A 320 16.79 0.51 -42.88
N ASP A 321 17.60 -0.18 -43.68
CA ASP A 321 17.56 -1.63 -43.84
C ASP A 321 18.09 -2.36 -42.60
N VAL A 322 18.97 -1.72 -41.83
CA VAL A 322 19.49 -2.18 -40.54
C VAL A 322 19.24 -1.11 -39.47
N LEU A 323 18.70 -1.50 -38.32
CA LEU A 323 18.49 -0.58 -37.20
C LEU A 323 19.82 -0.08 -36.64
N ASN A 324 19.97 1.24 -36.56
CA ASN A 324 21.07 1.90 -35.88
C ASN A 324 20.65 2.29 -34.45
N TYR A 325 21.53 2.04 -33.47
CA TYR A 325 21.23 2.32 -32.06
C TYR A 325 20.91 3.79 -31.80
N ASP A 326 21.74 4.71 -32.32
CA ASP A 326 21.59 6.14 -32.08
C ASP A 326 20.29 6.67 -32.74
N GLU A 327 19.99 6.22 -33.96
CA GLU A 327 18.73 6.57 -34.65
C GLU A 327 17.50 6.08 -33.87
N VAL A 328 17.50 4.82 -33.41
CA VAL A 328 16.38 4.27 -32.65
C VAL A 328 16.24 4.97 -31.30
N MET A 329 17.35 5.24 -30.61
CA MET A 329 17.34 5.80 -29.27
C MET A 329 16.92 7.28 -29.26
N GLU A 330 17.34 8.06 -30.25
CA GLU A 330 16.86 9.44 -30.46
C GLU A 330 15.33 9.47 -30.61
N ARG A 331 14.78 8.55 -31.40
CA ARG A 331 13.34 8.45 -31.61
C ARG A 331 12.64 7.92 -30.37
N MET A 332 13.26 6.99 -29.65
CA MET A 332 12.74 6.46 -28.39
C MET A 332 12.57 7.57 -27.35
N ASP A 333 13.55 8.46 -27.20
CA ASP A 333 13.48 9.61 -26.30
C ASP A 333 12.26 10.50 -26.60
N HIS A 334 12.09 10.86 -27.88
CA HIS A 334 10.92 11.63 -28.32
C HIS A 334 9.57 10.94 -28.02
N PHE A 335 9.50 9.63 -28.15
CA PHE A 335 8.29 8.86 -27.82
C PHE A 335 8.11 8.65 -26.31
N MET A 336 9.19 8.67 -25.52
CA MET A 336 9.12 8.67 -24.06
C MET A 336 8.53 9.99 -23.54
N ASP A 337 8.89 11.13 -24.13
CA ASP A 337 8.27 12.43 -23.82
C ASP A 337 6.75 12.40 -24.05
N TRP A 338 6.33 11.90 -25.21
CA TRP A 338 4.91 11.71 -25.51
C TRP A 338 4.24 10.78 -24.50
N LEU A 339 4.86 9.63 -24.21
CA LEU A 339 4.30 8.66 -23.27
C LEU A 339 4.14 9.27 -21.88
N ALA A 340 5.15 9.98 -21.38
CA ALA A 340 5.11 10.65 -20.08
C ALA A 340 3.97 11.65 -20.00
N LYS A 341 3.79 12.48 -21.05
CA LYS A 341 2.67 13.43 -21.14
C LYS A 341 1.32 12.71 -21.08
N GLN A 342 1.13 11.68 -21.89
CA GLN A 342 -0.14 10.93 -21.92
C GLN A 342 -0.42 10.25 -20.59
N TYR A 343 0.61 9.68 -19.97
CA TYR A 343 0.49 8.96 -18.72
C TYR A 343 0.12 9.89 -17.57
N ILE A 344 0.86 10.99 -17.38
CA ILE A 344 0.56 11.99 -16.35
C ILE A 344 -0.79 12.65 -16.59
N THR A 345 -1.15 12.95 -17.84
CA THR A 345 -2.48 13.51 -18.14
C THR A 345 -3.59 12.55 -17.72
N ALA A 346 -3.45 11.25 -17.99
CA ALA A 346 -4.42 10.25 -17.54
C ALA A 346 -4.50 10.15 -16.02
N LEU A 347 -3.36 10.19 -15.32
CA LEU A 347 -3.30 10.12 -13.85
C LEU A 347 -3.76 11.40 -13.15
N ASN A 348 -3.71 12.57 -13.80
CA ASN A 348 -4.30 13.80 -13.24
C ASN A 348 -5.83 13.79 -13.30
N ILE A 349 -6.41 13.05 -14.25
CA ILE A 349 -7.87 12.91 -14.40
C ILE A 349 -8.43 11.86 -13.45
N ILE A 350 -7.65 10.81 -13.14
CA ILE A 350 -7.99 9.78 -12.15
C ILE A 350 -7.78 10.34 -10.74
#